data_AF-A0A954S8N0-F1
#
_entry.id   AF-A0A954S8N0-F1
#
_cell.length_a   1.000
_cell.length_b   1.000
_cell.length_c   1.000
_cell.angle_alpha   90.00
_cell.angle_beta   90.00
_cell.angle_gamma   90.00
#
_symmetry.space_group_name_H-M   'P 1'
#
loop_
_entity.id
_entity.type
_entity.pdbx_description
1 polymer ?
#
loop_
_entity_poly.entity_id
_entity_poly.type
_entity_poly.pdbx_seq_one_letter_code
_entity_poly.pdbx_strand_id
1 'polypeptide(L)'
;MNSKFEELETRLDHLTTRRERLADHLGAVAERLARFGERPPNRLLDDLTSFRLEFCSVASDLGLVETEDGESNGAGDLSLDDLRRRLDWSRRVETALRVLGQVLKLRSSDGSTPEDLHAVFDDARIISQRLSSWPDVDPQVVNELSAGTHPLAQLVRLVGAGDDLSDQQWHEITENLCGAYGREVSVIAARGRLIFESEPSSM
;
A
#
# COMPACT_ATOMS: atom_id res chain seq x y z
N MET A 1 -9.81 5.40 -6.90
CA MET A 1 -9.31 4.41 -5.93
C MET A 1 -8.88 5.05 -4.62
N ASN A 2 -8.28 6.25 -4.60
CA ASN A 2 -7.97 7.00 -3.36
C ASN A 2 -9.16 7.15 -2.39
N SER A 3 -10.38 7.38 -2.91
CA SER A 3 -11.58 7.54 -2.08
C SER A 3 -11.87 6.35 -1.15
N LYS A 4 -11.54 5.10 -1.53
CA LYS A 4 -11.78 3.93 -0.67
C LYS A 4 -10.80 3.91 0.51
N PHE A 5 -9.54 4.28 0.27
CA PHE A 5 -8.52 4.32 1.32
C PHE A 5 -8.73 5.50 2.28
N GLU A 6 -9.20 6.65 1.78
CA GLU A 6 -9.57 7.81 2.60
C GLU A 6 -10.79 7.52 3.47
N GLU A 7 -11.79 6.81 2.93
CA GLU A 7 -12.96 6.35 3.68
C GLU A 7 -12.56 5.38 4.81
N LEU A 8 -11.69 4.41 4.53
CA LEU A 8 -11.19 3.47 5.53
C LEU A 8 -10.35 4.16 6.62
N GLU A 9 -9.53 5.15 6.26
CA GLU A 9 -8.77 5.95 7.22
C GLU A 9 -9.70 6.76 8.13
N THR A 10 -10.70 7.42 7.55
CA THR A 10 -11.73 8.15 8.30
C THR A 10 -12.48 7.22 9.27
N ARG A 11 -12.83 6.01 8.81
CA ARG A 11 -13.47 4.98 9.65
C ARG A 11 -12.56 4.52 10.79
N LEU A 12 -11.25 4.36 10.55
CA LEU A 12 -10.28 4.00 11.60
C LEU A 12 -10.08 5.11 12.63
N ASP A 13 -10.04 6.37 12.21
CA ASP A 13 -9.93 7.51 13.12
C ASP A 13 -11.20 7.67 13.97
N HIS A 14 -12.37 7.45 13.35
CA HIS A 14 -13.63 7.39 14.08
C HIS A 14 -13.63 6.27 15.13
N LEU A 15 -13.22 5.05 14.75
CA LEU A 15 -13.08 3.92 15.67
C LEU A 15 -12.09 4.20 16.80
N THR A 16 -10.96 4.85 16.51
CA THR A 16 -9.95 5.20 17.52
C THR A 16 -10.52 6.18 18.55
N THR A 17 -11.18 7.24 18.09
CA THR A 17 -11.85 8.22 18.95
C THR A 17 -12.95 7.57 19.78
N ARG A 18 -13.73 6.67 19.16
CA ARG A 18 -14.83 5.98 19.83
C ARG A 18 -14.32 4.99 20.88
N ARG A 19 -13.20 4.30 20.63
CA ARG A 19 -12.52 3.43 21.60
C ARG A 19 -12.12 4.21 22.85
N GLU A 20 -11.53 5.39 22.71
CA GLU A 20 -11.13 6.24 23.84
C GLU A 20 -12.34 6.63 24.70
N ARG A 21 -13.41 7.10 24.07
CA ARG A 21 -14.67 7.42 24.78
C ARG A 21 -15.29 6.21 25.47
N LEU A 22 -15.26 5.04 24.82
CA LEU A 22 -15.77 3.79 25.41
C LEU A 22 -14.91 3.33 26.59
N ALA A 23 -13.59 3.51 26.54
CA ALA A 23 -12.69 3.18 27.62
C ALA A 23 -12.98 4.06 28.86
N ASP A 24 -13.14 5.38 28.66
CA ASP A 24 -13.52 6.29 29.74
C ASP A 24 -14.88 5.94 30.34
N HIS A 25 -15.87 5.64 29.47
CA HIS A 25 -17.21 5.26 29.92
C HIS A 25 -17.22 3.93 30.68
N LEU A 26 -16.49 2.93 30.21
CA LEU A 26 -16.28 1.65 30.88
C LEU A 26 -15.63 1.83 32.25
N GLY A 27 -14.58 2.67 32.34
CA GLY A 27 -13.91 2.97 33.59
C GLY A 27 -14.86 3.58 34.63
N ALA A 28 -15.63 4.59 34.22
CA ALA A 28 -16.60 5.25 35.09
C ALA A 28 -17.72 4.31 35.56
N VAL A 29 -18.23 3.44 34.67
CA VAL A 29 -19.27 2.45 35.02
C VAL A 29 -18.70 1.36 35.93
N ALA A 30 -17.48 0.88 35.68
CA ALA A 30 -16.82 -0.10 36.53
C ALA A 30 -16.57 0.45 37.94
N GLU A 31 -16.15 1.71 38.07
CA GLU A 31 -15.98 2.38 39.37
C GLU A 31 -17.32 2.50 40.11
N ARG A 32 -18.41 2.84 39.41
CA ARG A 32 -19.75 2.93 40.01
C ARG A 32 -20.29 1.57 40.44
N LEU A 33 -20.09 0.54 39.63
CA LEU A 33 -20.46 -0.83 39.98
C LEU A 33 -19.68 -1.30 41.21
N ALA A 34 -18.37 -1.05 41.25
CA ALA A 34 -17.51 -1.47 42.36
C ALA A 34 -17.82 -0.74 43.68
N ARG A 35 -18.13 0.56 43.62
CA ARG A 35 -18.41 1.37 44.82
C ARG A 35 -19.85 1.35 45.29
N PHE A 36 -20.80 1.34 44.37
CA PHE A 36 -22.22 1.56 44.66
C PHE A 36 -23.10 0.35 44.29
N GLY A 37 -22.54 -0.70 43.67
CA GLY A 37 -23.31 -1.88 43.23
C GLY A 37 -24.31 -1.56 42.11
N GLU A 38 -24.15 -0.42 41.43
CA GLU A 38 -25.07 0.01 40.38
C GLU A 38 -24.93 -0.84 39.12
N ARG A 39 -26.07 -1.30 38.59
CA ARG A 39 -26.10 -2.09 37.36
C ARG A 39 -25.57 -1.26 36.17
N PRO A 40 -24.70 -1.83 35.30
CA PRO A 40 -24.27 -1.16 34.08
C PRO A 40 -25.45 -0.77 33.19
N PRO A 41 -25.43 0.42 32.57
CA PRO A 41 -26.50 0.84 31.67
C PRO A 41 -26.50 -0.02 30.39
N ASN A 42 -27.67 -0.42 29.90
CA ASN A 42 -27.77 -1.23 28.67
C ASN A 42 -27.14 -0.55 27.45
N ARG A 43 -27.16 0.80 27.41
CA ARG A 43 -26.50 1.58 26.34
C ARG A 43 -25.01 1.27 26.19
N LEU A 44 -24.31 0.96 27.28
CA LEU A 44 -22.89 0.59 27.23
C LEU A 44 -22.69 -0.74 26.49
N LEU A 45 -23.61 -1.71 26.69
CA LEU A 45 -23.57 -2.99 26.01
C LEU A 45 -23.87 -2.83 24.51
N ASP A 46 -24.83 -1.96 24.18
CA ASP A 46 -25.17 -1.61 22.80
C ASP A 46 -23.96 -0.96 22.11
N ASP A 47 -23.31 0.01 22.76
CA ASP A 47 -22.15 0.72 22.21
C ASP A 47 -20.96 -0.21 21.97
N LEU A 48 -20.69 -1.16 22.89
CA LEU A 48 -19.63 -2.16 22.72
C LEU A 48 -19.94 -3.12 21.58
N THR A 49 -21.20 -3.53 21.44
CA THR A 49 -21.63 -4.41 20.36
C THR A 49 -21.48 -3.73 19.00
N SER A 50 -21.93 -2.47 18.89
CA SER A 50 -21.76 -1.68 17.67
C SER A 50 -20.29 -1.43 17.33
N PHE A 51 -19.45 -1.08 18.32
CA PHE A 51 -18.02 -0.93 18.11
C PHE A 51 -17.37 -2.20 17.56
N ARG A 52 -17.70 -3.37 18.15
CA ARG A 52 -17.18 -4.66 17.67
C ARG A 52 -17.60 -4.95 16.23
N LEU A 53 -18.87 -4.70 15.88
CA LEU A 53 -19.36 -4.92 14.52
C LEU A 53 -18.65 -4.03 13.49
N GLU A 54 -18.46 -2.74 13.82
CA GLU A 54 -17.72 -1.82 12.95
C GLU A 54 -16.26 -2.22 12.79
N PHE A 55 -15.60 -2.64 13.88
CA PHE A 55 -14.23 -3.16 13.85
C PHE A 55 -14.11 -4.40 12.95
N CYS A 56 -15.00 -5.39 13.13
CA CYS A 56 -15.04 -6.59 12.29
C CYS A 56 -15.30 -6.26 10.82
N SER A 57 -16.17 -5.29 10.54
CA SER A 57 -16.42 -4.83 9.17
C SER A 57 -15.17 -4.23 8.54
N VAL A 58 -14.43 -3.35 9.24
CA VAL A 58 -13.17 -2.80 8.71
C VAL A 58 -12.10 -3.88 8.55
N ALA A 59 -12.01 -4.83 9.49
CA ALA A 59 -11.07 -5.95 9.39
C ALA A 59 -11.38 -6.86 8.18
N SER A 60 -12.66 -7.09 7.89
CA SER A 60 -13.10 -7.82 6.70
C SER A 60 -12.82 -7.04 5.41
N ASP A 61 -13.08 -5.73 5.38
CA ASP A 61 -12.77 -4.86 4.23
C ASP A 61 -11.27 -4.85 3.89
N LEU A 62 -10.41 -5.10 4.89
CA LEU A 62 -8.96 -5.23 4.77
C LEU A 62 -8.46 -6.68 4.55
N GLY A 63 -9.39 -7.64 4.46
CA GLY A 63 -9.10 -9.06 4.24
C GLY A 63 -8.34 -9.72 5.39
N LEU A 64 -8.49 -9.22 6.62
CA LEU A 64 -7.88 -9.81 7.83
C LEU A 64 -8.76 -10.84 8.52
N VAL A 65 -10.06 -10.81 8.23
CA VAL A 65 -11.05 -11.74 8.77
C VAL A 65 -11.91 -12.21 7.62
N GLU A 66 -11.91 -13.52 7.39
CA GLU A 66 -12.86 -14.15 6.48
C GLU A 66 -14.21 -14.24 7.19
N THR A 67 -15.26 -13.74 6.56
CA THR A 67 -16.64 -13.91 7.03
C THR A 67 -17.17 -15.26 6.57
N GLU A 68 -16.44 -16.33 6.85
CA GLU A 68 -16.95 -17.68 6.65
C GLU A 68 -17.56 -18.13 7.98
N ASP A 69 -18.89 -18.25 7.97
CA ASP A 69 -19.75 -18.88 8.98
C ASP A 69 -19.63 -18.40 10.43
N GLY A 70 -20.35 -17.31 10.76
CA GLY A 70 -21.10 -17.15 12.02
C GLY A 70 -20.34 -17.02 13.36
N GLU A 71 -19.08 -17.43 13.43
CA GLU A 71 -18.22 -17.40 14.62
C GLU A 71 -16.88 -16.77 14.24
N SER A 72 -16.83 -15.43 14.29
CA SER A 72 -15.60 -14.67 14.09
C SER A 72 -14.63 -14.91 15.26
N ASN A 73 -13.87 -16.01 15.19
CA ASN A 73 -12.80 -16.33 16.15
C ASN A 73 -11.46 -15.64 15.78
N GLY A 74 -11.35 -15.05 14.58
CA GLY A 74 -10.10 -14.44 14.09
C GLY A 74 -9.86 -12.99 14.50
N ALA A 75 -10.90 -12.24 14.93
CA ALA A 75 -10.76 -10.84 15.30
C ALA A 75 -10.33 -10.60 16.76
N GLY A 76 -10.30 -11.66 17.59
CA GLY A 76 -10.10 -11.53 19.03
C GLY A 76 -8.72 -10.98 19.45
N ASP A 77 -7.71 -11.12 18.59
CA ASP A 77 -6.34 -10.66 18.85
C ASP A 77 -5.92 -9.48 17.96
N LEU A 78 -6.82 -8.98 17.10
CA LEU A 78 -6.52 -7.86 16.22
C LEU A 78 -6.68 -6.53 16.99
N SER A 79 -5.67 -5.66 16.88
CA SER A 79 -5.72 -4.30 17.39
C SER A 79 -6.08 -3.28 16.30
N LEU A 80 -6.47 -2.06 16.69
CA LEU A 80 -6.61 -0.95 15.74
C LEU A 80 -5.29 -0.62 15.03
N ASP A 81 -4.15 -0.85 15.70
CA ASP A 81 -2.83 -0.66 15.11
C ASP A 81 -2.54 -1.71 14.03
N ASP A 82 -3.06 -2.94 14.18
CA ASP A 82 -2.99 -3.96 13.12
C ASP A 82 -3.79 -3.55 11.89
N LEU A 83 -5.00 -3.00 12.09
CA LEU A 83 -5.80 -2.49 10.98
C LEU A 83 -5.10 -1.33 10.26
N ARG A 84 -4.50 -0.39 11.00
CA ARG A 84 -3.72 0.72 10.43
C ARG A 84 -2.50 0.21 9.65
N ARG A 85 -1.71 -0.69 10.25
CA ARG A 85 -0.57 -1.33 9.57
C ARG A 85 -1.01 -2.02 8.28
N ARG A 86 -2.16 -2.70 8.29
CA ARG A 86 -2.70 -3.39 7.13
C ARG A 86 -3.16 -2.43 6.04
N LEU A 87 -3.81 -1.33 6.41
CA LEU A 87 -4.22 -0.28 5.49
C LEU A 87 -3.00 0.35 4.81
N ASP A 88 -1.99 0.74 5.59
CA ASP A 88 -0.74 1.32 5.08
C ASP A 88 -0.02 0.37 4.14
N TRP A 89 0.08 -0.89 4.53
CA TRP A 89 0.68 -1.92 3.69
C TRP A 89 -0.08 -2.09 2.37
N SER A 90 -1.41 -2.10 2.41
CA SER A 90 -2.25 -2.20 1.20
C SER A 90 -2.03 -1.01 0.26
N ARG A 91 -1.89 0.21 0.81
CA ARG A 91 -1.53 1.42 0.04
C ARG A 91 -0.15 1.29 -0.61
N ARG A 92 0.84 0.75 0.11
CA ARG A 92 2.20 0.53 -0.43
C ARG A 92 2.19 -0.49 -1.56
N VAL A 93 1.48 -1.60 -1.41
CA VAL A 93 1.33 -2.61 -2.47
C VAL A 93 0.67 -2.01 -3.71
N GLU A 94 -0.41 -1.24 -3.57
CA GLU A 94 -1.05 -0.58 -4.71
C GLU A 94 -0.10 0.42 -5.39
N THR A 95 0.66 1.18 -4.62
CA THR A 95 1.65 2.13 -5.16
C THR A 95 2.77 1.39 -5.90
N ALA A 96 3.29 0.30 -5.34
CA ALA A 96 4.27 -0.55 -5.99
C ALA A 96 3.74 -1.13 -7.31
N LEU A 97 2.52 -1.67 -7.32
CA LEU A 97 1.87 -2.18 -8.52
C LEU A 97 1.69 -1.09 -9.59
N ARG A 98 1.36 0.15 -9.18
CA ARG A 98 1.25 1.30 -10.09
C ARG A 98 2.59 1.62 -10.75
N VAL A 99 3.67 1.65 -9.98
CA VAL A 99 5.03 1.88 -10.47
C VAL A 99 5.44 0.77 -11.45
N LEU A 100 5.21 -0.50 -11.10
CA LEU A 100 5.48 -1.63 -12.00
C LEU A 100 4.67 -1.56 -13.29
N GLY A 101 3.40 -1.14 -13.19
CA GLY A 101 2.56 -0.87 -14.36
C GLY A 101 3.12 0.24 -15.25
N GLN A 102 3.72 1.29 -14.68
CA GLN A 102 4.41 2.34 -15.45
C GLN A 102 5.66 1.81 -16.13
N VAL A 103 6.46 0.97 -15.46
CA VAL A 103 7.62 0.31 -16.08
C VAL A 103 7.18 -0.51 -17.29
N LEU A 104 6.14 -1.33 -17.17
CA LEU A 104 5.65 -2.18 -18.26
C LEU A 104 5.10 -1.40 -19.46
N LYS A 105 4.74 -0.13 -19.25
CA LYS A 105 4.35 0.83 -20.30
C LYS A 105 5.53 1.52 -20.96
N LEU A 106 6.76 1.34 -20.47
CA LEU A 106 7.92 1.91 -21.13
C LEU A 106 8.15 1.24 -22.49
N ARG A 107 8.52 2.06 -23.47
CA ARG A 107 8.90 1.66 -24.82
C ARG A 107 10.15 2.43 -25.23
N SER A 108 10.94 1.80 -26.09
CA SER A 108 12.06 2.47 -26.76
C SER A 108 11.50 3.44 -27.82
N SER A 109 12.01 4.68 -27.84
CA SER A 109 11.67 5.67 -28.88
C SER A 109 12.00 5.18 -30.29
N ASP A 110 13.00 4.30 -30.38
CA ASP A 110 13.57 3.82 -31.64
C ASP A 110 12.82 2.59 -32.18
N GLY A 111 11.74 2.15 -31.51
CA GLY A 111 10.90 1.00 -31.89
C GLY A 111 11.57 -0.37 -31.73
N SER A 112 12.87 -0.40 -31.45
CA SER A 112 13.63 -1.59 -31.09
C SER A 112 13.79 -1.64 -29.57
N THR A 113 13.19 -2.66 -28.95
CA THR A 113 13.45 -3.01 -27.56
C THR A 113 14.82 -3.71 -27.51
N PRO A 114 15.85 -3.09 -26.91
CA PRO A 114 17.12 -3.75 -26.69
C PRO A 114 16.92 -4.98 -25.80
N GLU A 115 17.75 -6.01 -26.00
CA GLU A 115 17.68 -7.22 -25.18
C GLU A 115 17.85 -6.91 -23.68
N ASP A 116 18.60 -5.86 -23.35
CA ASP A 116 18.81 -5.43 -21.96
C ASP A 116 17.55 -4.91 -21.25
N LEU A 117 16.55 -4.42 -22.00
CA LEU A 117 15.26 -4.03 -21.41
C LEU A 117 14.35 -5.24 -21.16
N HIS A 118 14.59 -6.39 -21.78
CA HIS A 118 13.80 -7.58 -21.50
C HIS A 118 13.95 -8.02 -20.05
N ALA A 119 15.17 -7.98 -19.51
CA ALA A 119 15.42 -8.27 -18.09
C ALA A 119 14.60 -7.35 -17.16
N VAL A 120 14.54 -6.05 -17.47
CA VAL A 120 13.76 -5.06 -16.71
C VAL A 120 12.26 -5.39 -16.75
N PHE A 121 11.72 -5.70 -17.93
CA PHE A 121 10.30 -6.02 -18.09
C PHE A 121 9.92 -7.35 -17.45
N ASP A 122 10.80 -8.35 -17.53
CA ASP A 122 10.57 -9.65 -16.92
C ASP A 122 10.61 -9.56 -15.40
N ASP A 123 11.57 -8.84 -14.83
CA ASP A 123 11.58 -8.52 -13.39
C ASP A 123 10.30 -7.81 -12.95
N ALA A 124 9.88 -6.78 -13.70
CA ALA A 124 8.66 -6.05 -13.38
C ALA A 124 7.41 -6.95 -13.43
N ARG A 125 7.33 -7.90 -14.38
CA ARG A 125 6.26 -8.90 -14.45
C ARG A 125 6.29 -9.87 -13.28
N ILE A 126 7.47 -10.42 -12.97
CA ILE A 126 7.65 -11.39 -11.87
C ILE A 126 7.22 -10.75 -10.55
N ILE A 127 7.70 -9.53 -10.27
CA ILE A 127 7.36 -8.81 -9.04
C ILE A 127 5.86 -8.47 -9.04
N SER A 128 5.29 -8.02 -10.15
CA SER A 128 3.85 -7.74 -10.24
C SER A 128 2.99 -8.99 -9.99
N GLN A 129 3.39 -10.16 -10.50
CA GLN A 129 2.70 -11.42 -10.28
C GLN A 129 2.78 -11.86 -8.81
N ARG A 130 3.94 -11.71 -8.18
CA ARG A 130 4.14 -12.00 -6.75
C ARG A 130 3.28 -11.08 -5.88
N LEU A 131 3.27 -9.78 -6.17
CA LEU A 131 2.43 -8.79 -5.48
C LEU A 131 0.94 -9.03 -5.62
N SER A 132 0.51 -9.62 -6.74
CA SER A 132 -0.89 -9.97 -6.98
C SER A 132 -1.31 -11.26 -6.25
N SER A 133 -0.36 -12.16 -5.98
CA SER A 133 -0.58 -13.50 -5.43
C SER A 133 -0.34 -13.56 -3.91
N TRP A 134 -0.79 -12.55 -3.16
CA TRP A 134 -0.75 -12.50 -1.69
C TRP A 134 -0.87 -13.89 -1.02
N PRO A 135 -0.07 -14.24 0.02
CA PRO A 135 0.67 -13.36 0.94
C PRO A 135 2.21 -13.40 0.85
N ASP A 136 2.81 -14.14 -0.09
CA ASP A 136 4.25 -14.41 -0.13
C ASP A 136 5.07 -13.29 -0.80
N VAL A 137 4.84 -12.06 -0.34
CA VAL A 137 5.46 -10.85 -0.87
C VAL A 137 6.58 -10.38 0.05
N ASP A 138 7.77 -10.15 -0.51
CA ASP A 138 8.89 -9.56 0.22
C ASP A 138 8.56 -8.11 0.65
N PRO A 139 8.50 -7.82 1.97
CA PRO A 139 8.28 -6.47 2.49
C PRO A 139 9.31 -5.45 2.09
N GLN A 140 10.55 -5.87 1.88
CA GLN A 140 11.60 -4.97 1.46
C GLN A 140 11.30 -4.43 0.05
N VAL A 141 10.93 -5.30 -0.89
CA VAL A 141 10.62 -4.91 -2.28
C VAL A 141 9.42 -3.96 -2.35
N VAL A 142 8.36 -4.21 -1.57
CA VAL A 142 7.20 -3.30 -1.49
C VAL A 142 7.59 -1.93 -0.96
N ASN A 143 8.39 -1.90 0.11
CA ASN A 143 8.85 -0.66 0.72
C ASN A 143 9.74 0.14 -0.24
N GLU A 144 10.68 -0.52 -0.93
CA GLU A 144 11.57 0.15 -1.87
C GLU A 144 10.84 0.67 -3.11
N LEU A 145 9.88 -0.10 -3.66
CA LEU A 145 9.07 0.33 -4.79
C LEU A 145 8.15 1.51 -4.43
N SER A 146 7.50 1.44 -3.26
CA SER A 146 6.60 2.52 -2.80
C SER A 146 7.36 3.78 -2.37
N ALA A 147 8.58 3.65 -1.84
CA ALA A 147 9.45 4.77 -1.49
C ALA A 147 10.20 5.37 -2.69
N GLY A 148 10.19 4.70 -3.84
CA GLY A 148 10.90 5.15 -5.05
C GLY A 148 12.41 4.91 -5.03
N THR A 149 12.90 4.04 -4.13
CA THR A 149 14.33 3.68 -4.03
C THR A 149 14.68 2.44 -4.85
N HIS A 150 13.69 1.60 -5.19
CA HIS A 150 13.91 0.43 -6.03
C HIS A 150 14.36 0.85 -7.44
N PRO A 151 15.32 0.15 -8.08
CA PRO A 151 15.81 0.49 -9.42
C PRO A 151 14.68 0.66 -10.47
N LEU A 152 13.67 -0.21 -10.46
CA LEU A 152 12.48 -0.08 -11.32
C LEU A 152 11.68 1.21 -11.09
N ALA A 153 11.55 1.66 -9.83
CA ALA A 153 10.87 2.91 -9.52
C ALA A 153 11.70 4.13 -9.94
N GLN A 154 13.02 4.04 -9.76
CA GLN A 154 13.96 5.06 -10.21
C GLN A 154 14.00 5.17 -11.74
N LEU A 155 13.83 4.06 -12.47
CA LEU A 155 13.70 4.08 -13.92
C LEU A 155 12.49 4.92 -14.36
N VAL A 156 11.31 4.68 -13.75
CA VAL A 156 10.10 5.47 -14.01
C VAL A 156 10.33 6.94 -13.68
N ARG A 157 11.01 7.23 -12.57
CA ARG A 157 11.34 8.59 -12.16
C ARG A 157 12.28 9.27 -13.15
N LEU A 158 13.32 8.58 -13.63
CA LEU A 158 14.26 9.11 -14.61
C LEU A 158 13.56 9.46 -15.93
N VAL A 159 12.67 8.58 -16.40
CA VAL A 159 11.91 8.79 -17.65
C VAL A 159 10.82 9.85 -17.49
N GLY A 160 10.16 9.91 -16.33
CA GLY A 160 9.04 10.81 -16.09
C GLY A 160 9.42 12.22 -15.65
N ALA A 161 10.46 12.37 -14.83
CA ALA A 161 10.93 13.67 -14.36
C ALA A 161 11.94 14.30 -15.32
N GLY A 162 12.72 13.50 -16.06
CA GLY A 162 13.66 14.02 -17.07
C GLY A 162 14.56 15.14 -16.53
N ASP A 163 14.39 16.34 -17.09
CA ASP A 163 15.15 17.56 -16.77
C ASP A 163 14.79 18.19 -15.41
N ASP A 164 13.72 17.75 -14.74
CA ASP A 164 13.33 18.22 -13.40
C ASP A 164 14.18 17.59 -12.28
N LEU A 165 15.06 16.64 -12.60
CA LEU A 165 15.99 16.03 -11.65
C LEU A 165 17.24 16.89 -11.47
N SER A 166 17.65 17.10 -10.22
CA SER A 166 18.97 17.68 -9.96
C SER A 166 20.09 16.74 -10.43
N ASP A 167 21.24 17.30 -10.80
CA ASP A 167 22.42 16.53 -11.22
C ASP A 167 22.80 15.42 -10.23
N GLN A 168 22.68 15.69 -8.92
CA GLN A 168 22.94 14.69 -7.88
C GLN A 168 21.94 13.53 -7.93
N GLN A 169 20.64 13.84 -8.01
CA GLN A 169 19.59 12.81 -8.10
C GLN A 169 19.70 12.00 -9.39
N TRP A 170 20.02 12.65 -10.50
CA TRP A 170 20.25 12.00 -11.77
C TRP A 170 21.45 11.04 -11.68
N HIS A 171 22.53 11.44 -11.02
CA HIS A 171 23.71 10.60 -10.84
C HIS A 171 23.41 9.38 -9.98
N GLU A 172 22.78 9.57 -8.82
CA GLU A 172 22.39 8.50 -7.90
C GLU A 172 21.47 7.46 -8.58
N ILE A 173 20.47 7.93 -9.34
CA ILE A 173 19.56 7.03 -10.08
C ILE A 173 20.31 6.27 -11.17
N THR A 174 21.17 6.94 -11.93
CA THR A 174 21.92 6.30 -13.03
C THR A 174 22.92 5.26 -12.51
N GLU A 175 23.57 5.53 -11.38
CA GLU A 175 24.49 4.58 -10.74
C GLU A 175 23.74 3.34 -10.21
N ASN A 176 22.60 3.53 -9.55
CA ASN A 176 21.79 2.41 -9.05
C ASN A 176 21.22 1.55 -10.19
N LEU A 177 20.72 2.19 -11.27
CA LEU A 177 20.30 1.47 -12.48
C LEU A 177 21.46 0.69 -13.11
N CYS A 178 22.67 1.25 -13.09
CA CYS A 178 23.84 0.60 -13.65
C CYS A 178 24.26 -0.62 -12.83
N GLY A 179 24.14 -0.54 -11.50
CA GLY A 179 24.38 -1.67 -10.61
C GLY A 179 23.36 -2.80 -10.74
N ALA A 180 22.09 -2.46 -10.96
CA ALA A 180 21.00 -3.45 -11.02
C ALA A 180 20.81 -4.08 -12.41
N TYR A 181 20.80 -3.26 -13.47
CA TYR A 181 20.41 -3.66 -14.82
C TYR A 181 21.51 -3.44 -15.87
N GLY A 182 22.68 -2.97 -15.44
CA GLY A 182 23.81 -2.73 -16.32
C GLY A 182 23.81 -1.36 -16.97
N ARG A 183 24.95 -1.08 -17.62
CA ARG A 183 25.25 0.24 -18.17
C ARG A 183 24.36 0.62 -19.34
N GLU A 184 23.96 -0.35 -20.16
CA GLU A 184 23.19 -0.09 -21.38
C GLU A 184 21.79 0.44 -21.04
N VAL A 185 21.07 -0.19 -20.11
CA VAL A 185 19.77 0.28 -19.62
C VAL A 185 19.86 1.69 -19.07
N SER A 186 20.89 1.95 -18.26
CA SER A 186 21.11 3.26 -17.63
C SER A 186 21.34 4.35 -18.66
N VAL A 187 22.14 4.08 -19.69
CA VAL A 187 22.44 5.03 -20.77
C VAL A 187 21.22 5.29 -21.65
N ILE A 188 20.42 4.27 -21.95
CA ILE A 188 19.20 4.40 -22.77
C ILE A 188 18.17 5.27 -22.04
N ALA A 189 17.96 5.02 -20.74
CA ALA A 189 17.06 5.82 -19.92
C ALA A 189 17.55 7.27 -19.80
N ALA A 190 18.84 7.47 -19.49
CA ALA A 190 19.47 8.78 -19.35
C ALA A 190 19.43 9.63 -20.63
N ARG A 191 19.44 9.00 -21.81
CA ARG A 191 19.36 9.69 -23.11
C ARG A 191 17.94 10.01 -23.54
N GLY A 192 16.93 9.73 -22.72
CA GLY A 192 15.53 9.94 -23.07
C GLY A 192 15.04 9.03 -24.19
N ARG A 193 15.70 7.90 -24.42
CA ARG A 193 15.28 6.91 -25.43
C ARG A 193 14.18 5.98 -24.94
N LEU A 194 13.74 6.17 -23.70
CA LEU A 194 12.56 5.53 -23.15
C LEU A 194 11.43 6.54 -23.07
N ILE A 195 10.27 6.14 -23.55
CA ILE A 195 9.03 6.91 -23.46
C ILE A 195 7.95 6.03 -22.85
N PHE A 196 7.00 6.65 -22.16
CA PHE A 196 5.77 5.95 -21.81
C PHE A 196 4.95 5.76 -23.09
N GLU A 197 4.43 4.56 -23.28
CA GLU A 197 3.44 4.26 -24.31
C GLU A 197 2.21 5.15 -24.05
N SER A 198 2.16 6.29 -24.73
CA SER A 198 0.97 7.12 -24.82
C SER A 198 -0.08 6.31 -25.56
N GLU A 199 -1.27 6.17 -24.96
CA GLU A 199 -2.44 5.58 -25.65
C GLU A 199 -2.52 6.17 -27.07
N PRO A 200 -2.71 5.33 -28.10
CA PRO A 200 -2.85 5.84 -29.45
C PRO A 200 -4.02 6.83 -29.45
N SER A 201 -3.69 8.11 -29.71
CA SER A 201 -4.68 9.13 -30.02
C SER A 201 -5.53 8.58 -31.15
N SER A 202 -6.73 8.13 -30.81
CA SER A 202 -7.72 7.71 -31.79
C SER A 202 -8.13 8.97 -32.54
N MET A 203 -7.67 9.09 -33.78
CA MET A 203 -8.30 9.96 -34.78
C MET A 203 -9.46 9.23 -35.45
#